data_AF-A0A1V3H5V5-F1
#
_entry.id   AF-A0A1V3H5V5-F1
#
_cell.length_a   1.000
_cell.length_b   1.000
_cell.length_c   1.000
_cell.angle_alpha   90.00
_cell.angle_beta   90.00
_cell.angle_gamma   90.00
#
_symmetry.space_group_name_H-M   'P 1'
#
loop_
_entity.id
_entity.type
_entity.pdbx_description
1 polymer ?
#
loop_
_entity_poly.entity_id
_entity_poly.type
_entity_poly.pdbx_seq_one_letter_code
_entity_poly.pdbx_strand_id
1 'polypeptide(L)'
;MKLLKFLAMAACIFPFLSCAETLEKGIEILNQGQFKKAREVLKPLAEHGDANAAYWLAYIQFKTAETLYVGSNLLQAAEGGNPWAMATLAGTHMPKVTTSYCNYLGWPCDEKWVDKAIEGWERLAEEGDGKAMYALLYHDPSWWQYIPSLSFMTPRSGLFLMKKRELSI
;
A
#
# COMPACT_ATOMS: atom_id res chain seq x y z
N MET A 1 -34.61 47.43 0.47
CA MET A 1 -33.27 47.69 1.06
C MET A 1 -32.82 46.67 2.11
N LYS A 2 -33.71 45.97 2.85
CA LYS A 2 -33.31 44.90 3.79
C LYS A 2 -32.91 43.58 3.11
N LEU A 3 -33.59 43.19 2.03
CA LEU A 3 -33.26 41.99 1.23
C LEU A 3 -31.87 42.09 0.56
N LEU A 4 -31.49 43.28 0.10
CA LEU A 4 -30.21 43.52 -0.60
C LEU A 4 -29.00 43.38 0.36
N LYS A 5 -29.20 43.64 1.66
CA LYS A 5 -28.17 43.45 2.70
C LYS A 5 -27.97 41.98 3.08
N PHE A 6 -29.02 41.15 2.99
CA PHE A 6 -28.91 39.70 3.21
C PHE A 6 -28.20 39.00 2.05
N LEU A 7 -28.46 39.41 0.81
CA LEU A 7 -27.74 38.93 -0.37
C LEU A 7 -26.26 39.31 -0.37
N ALA A 8 -25.91 40.50 0.14
CA ALA A 8 -24.51 40.92 0.30
C ALA A 8 -23.77 40.16 1.42
N MET A 9 -24.46 39.72 2.49
CA MET A 9 -23.84 38.89 3.54
C MET A 9 -23.67 37.42 3.14
N ALA A 10 -24.58 36.86 2.34
CA ALA A 10 -24.47 35.47 1.87
C ALA A 10 -23.33 35.27 0.84
N ALA A 11 -22.97 36.31 0.10
CA ALA A 11 -21.88 36.27 -0.89
C ALA A 11 -20.47 36.30 -0.26
N CYS A 12 -20.33 36.57 1.04
CA CYS A 12 -19.03 36.63 1.73
C CYS A 12 -18.65 35.35 2.47
N ILE A 13 -19.52 34.32 2.50
CA ILE A 13 -19.21 33.03 3.17
C ILE A 13 -18.63 32.00 2.18
N PHE A 14 -18.57 32.34 0.88
CA PHE A 14 -18.07 31.44 -0.16
C PHE A 14 -16.66 31.74 -0.73
N PRO A 15 -15.66 32.30 0.00
CA PRO A 15 -14.28 32.14 -0.43
C PRO A 15 -13.65 30.98 0.36
N PHE A 16 -12.91 30.12 -0.34
CA PHE A 16 -12.14 28.98 0.19
C PHE A 16 -12.89 27.66 0.40
N LEU A 17 -13.52 27.14 -0.67
CA LEU A 17 -13.26 25.73 -0.95
C LEU A 17 -11.78 25.65 -1.39
N SER A 18 -10.87 25.56 -0.43
CA SER A 18 -9.56 24.97 -0.71
C SER A 18 -9.87 23.56 -1.22
N CYS A 19 -9.59 23.29 -2.50
CA CYS A 19 -9.69 21.94 -3.01
C CYS A 19 -8.61 21.15 -2.26
N ALA A 20 -8.99 20.48 -1.16
CA ALA A 20 -8.07 19.65 -0.42
C ALA A 20 -7.54 18.62 -1.42
N GLU A 21 -6.24 18.69 -1.72
CA GLU A 21 -5.64 17.76 -2.66
C GLU A 21 -5.79 16.33 -2.11
N THR A 22 -6.18 15.39 -2.97
CA THR A 22 -6.50 14.03 -2.54
C THR A 22 -5.29 13.11 -2.56
N LEU A 23 -5.40 11.99 -1.87
CA LEU A 23 -4.42 10.91 -1.91
C LEU A 23 -4.10 10.49 -3.35
N GLU A 24 -5.12 10.32 -4.19
CA GLU A 24 -4.97 9.91 -5.60
C GLU A 24 -4.15 10.93 -6.38
N LYS A 25 -4.36 12.22 -6.13
CA LYS A 25 -3.59 13.28 -6.78
C LYS A 25 -2.11 13.21 -6.40
N GLY A 26 -1.82 13.01 -5.12
CA GLY A 26 -0.46 12.82 -4.64
C GLY A 26 0.23 11.62 -5.28
N ILE A 27 -0.48 10.49 -5.40
CA ILE A 27 0.02 9.26 -6.05
C ILE A 27 0.24 9.46 -7.55
N GLU A 28 -0.67 10.17 -8.24
CA GLU A 28 -0.52 10.50 -9.66
C GLU A 28 0.78 11.29 -9.92
N ILE A 29 1.02 12.33 -9.12
CA ILE A 29 2.22 13.17 -9.20
C ILE A 29 3.47 12.34 -8.87
N LEU A 30 3.39 11.44 -7.89
CA LEU A 30 4.48 10.53 -7.53
C LEU A 30 4.83 9.59 -8.69
N ASN A 31 3.83 9.01 -9.36
CA ASN A 31 4.01 8.11 -10.50
C ASN A 31 4.67 8.80 -11.70
N GLN A 32 4.57 10.13 -11.80
CA GLN A 32 5.29 10.95 -12.78
C GLN A 32 6.74 11.26 -12.37
N GLY A 33 7.22 10.73 -11.25
CA GLY A 33 8.57 10.96 -10.71
C GLY A 33 8.76 12.34 -10.06
N GLN A 34 7.68 13.11 -9.85
CA GLN A 34 7.75 14.45 -9.29
C GLN A 34 7.76 14.41 -7.76
N PHE A 35 8.81 13.81 -7.17
CA PHE A 35 8.91 13.53 -5.73
C PHE A 35 8.67 14.75 -4.82
N LYS A 36 9.24 15.90 -5.19
CA LYS A 36 9.08 17.14 -4.41
C LYS A 36 7.61 17.59 -4.34
N LYS A 37 6.93 17.61 -5.49
CA LYS A 37 5.52 18.01 -5.55
C LYS A 37 4.62 16.98 -4.89
N ALA A 38 4.87 15.68 -5.11
CA ALA A 38 4.11 14.62 -4.45
C ALA A 38 4.22 14.72 -2.92
N ARG A 39 5.40 15.08 -2.39
CA ARG A 39 5.59 15.33 -0.96
C ARG A 39 4.75 16.49 -0.45
N GLU A 40 4.68 17.60 -1.20
CA GLU A 40 3.86 18.76 -0.83
C GLU A 40 2.37 18.38 -0.68
N VAL A 41 1.89 17.44 -1.51
CA VAL A 41 0.51 16.91 -1.45
C VAL A 41 0.32 15.91 -0.30
N LEU A 42 1.20 14.90 -0.22
CA LEU A 42 1.00 13.74 0.65
C LEU A 42 1.36 14.01 2.11
N LYS A 43 2.28 14.95 2.37
CA LYS A 43 2.68 15.30 3.73
C LYS A 43 1.52 15.77 4.60
N PRO A 44 0.70 16.77 4.22
CA PRO A 44 -0.42 17.20 5.05
C PRO A 44 -1.44 16.08 5.26
N LEU A 45 -1.70 15.23 4.27
CA LEU A 45 -2.61 14.09 4.41
C LEU A 45 -2.09 13.08 5.45
N ALA A 46 -0.80 12.75 5.39
CA ALA A 46 -0.14 11.89 6.38
C ALA A 46 -0.19 12.50 7.79
N GLU A 47 0.06 13.82 7.92
CA GLU A 47 -0.02 14.54 9.20
C GLU A 47 -1.46 14.56 9.78
N HIS A 48 -2.49 14.46 8.94
CA HIS A 48 -3.89 14.32 9.35
C HIS A 48 -4.31 12.87 9.61
N GLY A 49 -3.39 11.91 9.51
CA GLY A 49 -3.62 10.51 9.87
C GLY A 49 -3.99 9.59 8.71
N ASP A 50 -3.90 10.04 7.45
CA ASP A 50 -4.09 9.14 6.30
C ASP A 50 -2.93 8.13 6.22
N ALA A 51 -3.25 6.86 6.47
CA ALA A 51 -2.29 5.77 6.50
C ALA A 51 -1.63 5.50 5.14
N ASN A 52 -2.38 5.67 4.05
CA ASN A 52 -1.86 5.48 2.70
C ASN A 52 -0.94 6.63 2.31
N ALA A 53 -1.30 7.87 2.67
CA ALA A 53 -0.43 9.02 2.47
C ALA A 53 0.87 8.89 3.27
N ALA A 54 0.81 8.41 4.53
CA ALA A 54 1.98 8.14 5.35
C ALA A 54 2.92 7.09 4.70
N TYR A 55 2.36 6.01 4.13
CA TYR A 55 3.14 5.02 3.39
C TYR A 55 3.86 5.64 2.18
N TRP A 56 3.15 6.40 1.35
CA TRP A 56 3.75 7.03 0.17
C TRP A 56 4.76 8.13 0.53
N LEU A 57 4.53 8.86 1.63
CA LEU A 57 5.50 9.80 2.17
C LEU A 57 6.79 9.09 2.59
N ALA A 58 6.69 7.94 3.27
CA ALA A 58 7.83 7.11 3.64
C ALA A 58 8.59 6.62 2.40
N TYR A 59 7.87 6.19 1.36
CA TYR A 59 8.47 5.80 0.07
C TYR A 59 9.26 6.95 -0.56
N ILE A 60 8.68 8.16 -0.62
CA ILE A 60 9.36 9.34 -1.16
C ILE A 60 10.64 9.62 -0.39
N GLN A 61 10.56 9.66 0.95
CA GLN A 61 11.69 9.91 1.83
C GLN A 61 12.82 8.90 1.61
N PHE A 62 12.48 7.61 1.50
CA PHE A 62 13.45 6.56 1.18
C PHE A 62 14.12 6.80 -0.19
N LYS A 63 13.33 7.13 -1.22
CA LYS A 63 13.85 7.39 -2.57
C LYS A 63 14.70 8.65 -2.69
N THR A 64 14.48 9.64 -1.83
CA THR A 64 15.24 10.90 -1.81
C THR A 64 16.33 10.94 -0.73
N ALA A 65 16.69 9.78 -0.16
CA ALA A 65 17.71 9.66 0.90
C ALA A 65 17.43 10.46 2.18
N GLU A 66 16.17 10.77 2.46
CA GLU A 66 15.70 11.40 3.69
C GLU A 66 15.25 10.33 4.71
N THR A 67 16.16 9.46 5.10
CA THR A 67 15.80 8.19 5.79
C THR A 67 15.35 8.33 7.24
N LEU A 68 15.61 9.48 7.88
CA LEU A 68 15.40 9.69 9.32
C LEU A 68 13.96 9.39 9.78
N TYR A 69 12.97 9.72 8.96
CA TYR A 69 11.55 9.61 9.31
C TYR A 69 10.83 8.47 8.58
N VAL A 70 11.55 7.66 7.80
CA VAL A 70 10.94 6.58 7.01
C VAL A 70 10.33 5.53 7.95
N GLY A 71 11.07 5.11 8.97
CA GLY A 71 10.59 4.11 9.94
C GLY A 71 9.36 4.57 10.72
N SER A 72 9.30 5.83 11.15
CA SER A 72 8.14 6.38 11.86
C SER A 72 6.92 6.52 10.97
N ASN A 73 7.09 6.95 9.71
CA ASN A 73 5.98 7.05 8.76
C ASN A 73 5.47 5.67 8.34
N LEU A 74 6.36 4.68 8.20
CA LEU A 74 5.96 3.28 8.00
C LEU A 74 5.18 2.75 9.20
N LEU A 75 5.62 3.04 10.43
CA LEU A 75 4.92 2.60 11.63
C LEU A 75 3.52 3.22 11.71
N GLN A 76 3.42 4.54 11.51
CA GLN A 76 2.14 5.23 11.45
C GLN A 76 1.21 4.62 10.39
N ALA A 77 1.72 4.36 9.19
CA ALA A 77 0.95 3.74 8.12
C ALA A 77 0.49 2.31 8.48
N ALA A 78 1.37 1.51 9.07
CA ALA A 78 1.05 0.14 9.48
C ALA A 78 0.02 0.12 10.63
N GLU A 79 0.16 0.98 11.62
CA GLU A 79 -0.84 1.15 12.69
C GLU A 79 -2.19 1.65 12.15
N GLY A 80 -2.16 2.48 11.10
CA GLY A 80 -3.33 2.93 10.35
C GLY A 80 -3.92 1.92 9.36
N GLY A 81 -3.39 0.69 9.30
CA GLY A 81 -3.98 -0.39 8.50
C GLY A 81 -3.42 -0.55 7.08
N ASN A 82 -2.34 0.14 6.70
CA ASN A 82 -1.76 0.03 5.37
C ASN A 82 -0.95 -1.30 5.22
N PRO A 83 -1.37 -2.26 4.37
CA PRO A 83 -0.71 -3.56 4.29
C PRO A 83 0.69 -3.51 3.68
N TRP A 84 0.96 -2.51 2.83
CA TRP A 84 2.27 -2.33 2.22
C TRP A 84 3.31 -1.85 3.24
N ALA A 85 2.91 -0.99 4.18
CA ALA A 85 3.72 -0.56 5.30
C ALA A 85 3.98 -1.72 6.27
N MET A 86 2.94 -2.51 6.57
CA MET A 86 3.07 -3.72 7.39
C MET A 86 4.07 -4.70 6.77
N ALA A 87 3.97 -5.01 5.47
CA ALA A 87 4.92 -5.89 4.80
C ALA A 87 6.36 -5.36 4.83
N THR A 88 6.52 -4.03 4.70
CA THR A 88 7.83 -3.39 4.80
C THR A 88 8.44 -3.56 6.19
N LEU A 89 7.63 -3.38 7.25
CA LEU A 89 8.04 -3.54 8.64
C LEU A 89 8.15 -5.01 9.09
N ALA A 90 7.45 -5.93 8.44
CA ALA A 90 7.66 -7.36 8.65
C ALA A 90 9.07 -7.77 8.19
N GLY A 91 9.64 -7.09 7.18
CA GLY A 91 11.02 -7.27 6.77
C GLY A 91 11.35 -8.71 6.41
N THR A 92 12.40 -9.27 7.02
CA THR A 92 12.81 -10.67 6.77
C THR A 92 11.90 -11.72 7.42
N HIS A 93 10.90 -11.31 8.21
CA HIS A 93 9.87 -12.22 8.71
C HIS A 93 8.85 -12.56 7.61
N MET A 94 8.75 -11.75 6.55
CA MET A 94 7.90 -12.09 5.40
C MET A 94 8.41 -13.36 4.70
N PRO A 95 7.53 -14.31 4.36
CA PRO A 95 7.90 -15.47 3.58
C PRO A 95 8.62 -15.09 2.28
N LYS A 96 9.70 -15.82 1.96
CA LYS A 96 10.54 -15.62 0.77
C LYS A 96 11.33 -14.31 0.72
N VAL A 97 11.30 -13.50 1.77
CA VAL A 97 12.13 -12.30 1.90
C VAL A 97 13.40 -12.63 2.68
N THR A 98 14.53 -12.74 1.97
CA THR A 98 15.84 -13.02 2.59
C THR A 98 16.63 -11.76 2.92
N THR A 99 16.26 -10.61 2.35
CA THR A 99 16.90 -9.32 2.59
C THR A 99 15.83 -8.24 2.77
N SER A 100 16.04 -7.33 3.72
CA SER A 100 15.16 -6.19 3.95
C SER A 100 15.93 -4.96 4.40
N TYR A 101 15.54 -3.80 3.88
CA TYR A 101 16.02 -2.50 4.36
C TYR A 101 15.58 -2.20 5.79
N CYS A 102 14.49 -2.84 6.26
CA CYS A 102 13.95 -2.59 7.59
C CYS A 102 15.00 -2.85 8.67
N ASN A 103 15.59 -4.05 8.68
CA ASN A 103 16.62 -4.43 9.65
C ASN A 103 17.89 -3.60 9.47
N TYR A 104 18.30 -3.38 8.21
CA TYR A 104 19.52 -2.65 7.89
C TYR A 104 19.48 -1.18 8.34
N LEU A 105 18.32 -0.53 8.23
CA LEU A 105 18.13 0.88 8.58
C LEU A 105 17.62 1.09 10.01
N GLY A 106 17.47 0.02 10.80
CA GLY A 106 17.02 0.09 12.19
C GLY A 106 15.59 0.60 12.35
N TRP A 107 14.72 0.32 11.38
CA TRP A 107 13.28 0.61 11.49
C TRP A 107 12.62 -0.33 12.51
N PRO A 108 11.42 -0.01 13.04
CA PRO A 108 10.73 -0.84 14.04
C PRO A 108 10.13 -2.11 13.42
N CYS A 109 10.99 -3.02 12.97
CA CYS A 109 10.60 -4.26 12.34
C CYS A 109 10.02 -5.25 13.35
N ASP A 110 8.95 -5.95 12.99
CA ASP A 110 8.26 -6.86 13.90
C ASP A 110 7.49 -7.91 13.10
N GLU A 111 7.59 -9.17 13.50
CA GLU A 111 6.91 -10.29 12.85
C GLU A 111 5.39 -10.21 12.95
N LYS A 112 4.85 -9.47 13.93
CA LYS A 112 3.39 -9.25 14.08
C LYS A 112 2.73 -8.63 12.85
N TRP A 113 3.53 -8.02 11.97
CA TRP A 113 3.05 -7.37 10.75
C TRP A 113 2.83 -8.35 9.60
N VAL A 114 3.35 -9.59 9.67
CA VAL A 114 3.25 -10.59 8.59
C VAL A 114 1.80 -10.91 8.27
N ASP A 115 1.07 -11.45 9.26
CA ASP A 115 -0.32 -11.90 9.04
C ASP A 115 -1.23 -10.72 8.66
N LYS A 116 -1.02 -9.55 9.28
CA LYS A 116 -1.79 -8.34 8.98
C LYS A 116 -1.56 -7.82 7.56
N ALA A 117 -0.32 -7.90 7.06
CA ALA A 117 -0.01 -7.53 5.68
C ALA A 117 -0.72 -8.46 4.69
N ILE A 118 -0.68 -9.77 4.95
CA ILE A 118 -1.32 -10.80 4.12
C ILE A 118 -2.84 -10.57 4.11
N GLU A 119 -3.48 -10.43 5.27
CA GLU A 119 -4.93 -10.18 5.38
C GLU A 119 -5.35 -8.91 4.61
N GLY A 120 -4.55 -7.84 4.72
CA GLY A 120 -4.83 -6.61 3.98
C GLY A 120 -4.69 -6.78 2.47
N TRP A 121 -3.73 -7.59 2.00
CA TRP A 121 -3.62 -7.92 0.57
C TRP A 121 -4.75 -8.83 0.10
N GLU A 122 -5.22 -9.79 0.90
CA GLU A 122 -6.37 -10.62 0.57
C GLU A 122 -7.60 -9.76 0.30
N ARG A 123 -7.89 -8.80 1.20
CA ARG A 123 -9.00 -7.85 1.02
C ARG A 123 -8.86 -7.01 -0.26
N LEU A 124 -7.67 -6.47 -0.52
CA LEU A 124 -7.41 -5.70 -1.74
C LEU A 124 -7.55 -6.57 -3.00
N ALA A 125 -7.11 -7.83 -2.94
CA ALA A 125 -7.22 -8.78 -4.04
C ALA A 125 -8.69 -9.16 -4.33
N GLU A 126 -9.52 -9.30 -3.30
CA GLU A 126 -10.98 -9.50 -3.45
C GLU A 126 -11.65 -8.32 -4.17
N GLU A 127 -11.14 -7.11 -4.00
CA GLU A 127 -11.56 -5.90 -4.72
C GLU A 127 -10.98 -5.78 -6.14
N GLY A 128 -10.12 -6.73 -6.55
CA GLY A 128 -9.51 -6.77 -7.87
C GLY A 128 -8.16 -6.03 -7.98
N ASP A 129 -7.50 -5.70 -6.86
CA ASP A 129 -6.16 -5.11 -6.89
C ASP A 129 -5.13 -6.15 -7.36
N GLY A 130 -4.66 -5.98 -8.61
CA GLY A 130 -3.68 -6.86 -9.22
C GLY A 130 -2.30 -6.83 -8.55
N LYS A 131 -1.92 -5.75 -7.85
CA LYS A 131 -0.66 -5.70 -7.08
C LYS A 131 -0.78 -6.54 -5.82
N ALA A 132 -1.92 -6.48 -5.15
CA ALA A 132 -2.19 -7.32 -3.98
C ALA A 132 -2.24 -8.80 -4.35
N MET A 133 -2.92 -9.16 -5.45
CA MET A 133 -2.88 -10.52 -6.01
C MET A 133 -1.45 -10.99 -6.29
N TYR A 134 -0.62 -10.13 -6.88
CA TYR A 134 0.78 -10.44 -7.14
C TYR A 134 1.60 -10.59 -5.84
N ALA A 135 1.37 -9.74 -4.84
CA ALA A 135 2.04 -9.83 -3.54
C ALA A 135 1.72 -11.17 -2.85
N LEU A 136 0.44 -11.58 -2.85
CA LEU A 136 0.02 -12.88 -2.34
C LEU A 136 0.70 -14.02 -3.09
N LEU A 137 0.69 -13.99 -4.43
CA LEU A 137 1.39 -14.97 -5.28
C LEU A 137 2.88 -15.08 -4.95
N TYR A 138 3.56 -13.94 -4.73
CA TYR A 138 4.99 -13.90 -4.47
C TYR A 138 5.36 -14.45 -3.08
N HIS A 139 4.52 -14.16 -2.08
CA HIS A 139 4.77 -14.56 -0.69
C HIS A 139 4.12 -15.89 -0.31
N ASP A 140 3.15 -16.39 -1.07
CA ASP A 140 2.49 -17.66 -0.80
C ASP A 140 3.25 -18.84 -1.44
N PRO A 141 3.79 -19.77 -0.62
CA PRO A 141 4.32 -21.02 -1.14
C PRO A 141 3.25 -21.93 -1.77
N SER A 142 1.96 -21.60 -1.70
CA SER A 142 0.79 -22.37 -2.17
C SER A 142 0.10 -21.77 -3.40
N TRP A 143 0.67 -20.73 -4.00
CA TRP A 143 0.00 -19.84 -4.95
C TRP A 143 -0.74 -20.50 -6.13
N TRP A 144 -0.33 -21.71 -6.53
CA TRP A 144 -1.00 -22.51 -7.56
C TRP A 144 -2.47 -22.81 -7.20
N GLN A 145 -2.84 -22.77 -5.92
CA GLN A 145 -4.21 -22.98 -5.46
C GLN A 145 -5.17 -21.86 -5.90
N TYR A 146 -4.66 -20.65 -6.17
CA TYR A 146 -5.47 -19.51 -6.60
C TYR A 146 -5.73 -19.46 -8.10
N ILE A 147 -5.06 -20.30 -8.89
CA ILE A 147 -5.32 -20.41 -10.33
C ILE A 147 -6.35 -21.51 -10.54
N PRO A 148 -7.56 -21.22 -11.06
CA PRO A 148 -8.66 -22.19 -11.12
C PRO A 148 -8.33 -23.49 -11.87
N SER A 149 -7.40 -23.45 -12.84
CA SER A 149 -6.94 -24.64 -13.57
C SER A 149 -5.93 -25.49 -12.81
N LEU A 150 -5.28 -24.93 -11.78
CA LEU A 150 -4.21 -25.55 -10.98
C LEU A 150 -4.65 -25.89 -9.55
N SER A 151 -5.78 -25.36 -9.08
CA SER A 151 -6.33 -25.57 -7.74
C SER A 151 -6.65 -27.05 -7.40
N PHE A 152 -6.81 -27.90 -8.42
CA PHE A 152 -7.01 -29.35 -8.26
C PHE A 152 -5.71 -30.17 -8.12
N MET A 153 -4.53 -29.54 -8.15
CA MET A 153 -3.24 -30.23 -8.03
C MET A 153 -2.81 -30.33 -6.56
N THR A 154 -2.85 -31.53 -5.99
CA THR A 154 -2.33 -31.79 -4.64
C THR A 154 -0.80 -31.87 -4.65
N PRO A 155 -0.09 -31.16 -3.74
CA PRO A 155 1.37 -31.20 -3.68
C PRO A 155 1.84 -32.50 -3.03
N ARG A 156 2.13 -33.53 -3.83
CA ARG A 156 2.91 -34.68 -3.35
C ARG A 156 4.38 -34.39 -3.64
N SER A 157 5.07 -33.88 -2.62
CA SER A 157 6.53 -33.86 -2.49
C SER A 157 7.30 -33.45 -3.76
N GLY A 158 7.45 -32.13 -3.97
CA GLY A 158 8.60 -31.54 -4.67
C GLY A 158 8.86 -31.89 -6.13
N LEU A 159 8.05 -32.73 -6.78
CA LEU A 159 8.21 -33.08 -8.19
C LEU A 159 6.90 -32.83 -8.93
N PHE A 160 6.91 -31.79 -9.77
CA PHE A 160 5.84 -31.53 -10.74
C PHE A 160 5.76 -32.69 -11.73
N LEU A 161 4.99 -33.72 -11.41
CA LEU A 161 4.54 -34.68 -12.41
C LEU A 161 3.29 -34.09 -13.06
N MET A 162 3.47 -33.46 -14.22
CA MET A 162 2.37 -33.26 -15.16
C MET A 162 1.76 -34.62 -15.48
N LYS A 163 0.64 -34.96 -14.85
CA LYS A 163 -0.21 -36.04 -15.35
C LYS A 163 -0.82 -35.51 -16.63
N LYS A 164 -0.15 -35.82 -17.74
CA LYS A 164 -0.60 -35.56 -19.11
C LYS A 164 -2.05 -36.05 -19.19
N ARG A 165 -2.99 -35.10 -19.18
CA ARG A 165 -4.38 -35.40 -19.43
C ARG A 165 -4.43 -35.60 -20.94
N GLU A 166 -4.42 -36.87 -21.37
CA GLU A 166 -4.75 -37.22 -22.75
C GLU A 166 -6.17 -36.72 -23.01
N LEU A 167 -6.25 -35.54 -23.63
CA LEU A 167 -7.44 -35.07 -24.30
C LEU A 167 -7.37 -35.64 -25.72
N SER A 168 -7.93 -36.83 -25.90
CA SER A 168 -8.42 -37.26 -27.20
C SER A 168 -9.81 -36.68 -27.41
N ILE A 169 -9.86 -35.71 -28.33
CA ILE A 169 -11.02 -35.46 -29.20
C ILE A 169 -11.21 -36.69 -30.08
#